data_AF-Q39397-F1
#
_entry.id   AF-Q39397-F1
#
_cell.length_a   1.000
_cell.length_b   1.000
_cell.length_c   1.000
_cell.angle_alpha   90.00
_cell.angle_beta   90.00
_cell.angle_gamma   90.00
#
_symmetry.space_group_name_H-M   'P 1'
#
loop_
_entity.id
_entity.type
_entity.pdbx_description
1 polymer ?
#
loop_
_entity_poly.entity_id
_entity_poly.type
_entity_poly.pdbx_seq_one_letter_code
_entity_poly.pdbx_strand_id
1 'polypeptide(L)' 'EPELAMGMPSHSDHGLLTLLIQNGISGLQVQHQRKWVNVNSIPNAFVVNVGDHMEIMS' A
#
# COMPACT_ATOMS: atom_id res chain seq x y z
N GLU A 1 5.06 -9.79 20.27
CA GLU A 1 6.19 -9.43 19.40
C GLU A 1 5.66 -9.02 18.04
N PRO A 2 5.62 -7.72 17.71
CA PRO A 2 5.23 -7.25 16.38
C PRO A 2 6.15 -7.78 15.27
N GLU A 3 7.35 -8.26 15.59
CA GLU A 3 8.21 -8.95 14.61
C GLU A 3 7.74 -10.38 14.25
N LEU A 4 6.78 -10.96 14.99
CA LEU A 4 6.24 -12.30 14.72
C LEU A 4 4.89 -12.29 13.99
N ALA A 5 4.32 -11.11 13.73
CA ALA A 5 3.02 -10.96 13.12
C ALA A 5 3.04 -9.89 12.02
N MET A 6 2.10 -9.99 11.08
CA MET A 6 1.93 -9.01 10.01
C MET A 6 0.51 -8.47 10.05
N GLY A 7 0.36 -7.15 9.89
CA GLY A 7 -0.97 -6.52 9.85
C GLY A 7 -1.80 -7.02 8.65
N MET A 8 -1.20 -7.06 7.47
CA MET A 8 -1.79 -7.59 6.25
C MET A 8 -0.69 -8.23 5.38
N PRO A 9 -0.86 -9.48 4.90
CA PRO A 9 0.10 -10.13 4.01
C PRO A 9 0.39 -9.32 2.74
N SER A 10 1.56 -9.54 2.15
CA SER A 10 1.90 -8.98 0.83
C SER A 10 0.89 -9.42 -0.23
N HIS A 11 0.38 -8.47 -1.01
CA HIS A 11 -0.58 -8.68 -2.09
C HIS A 11 -0.49 -7.54 -3.11
N SER A 12 -1.16 -7.71 -4.26
CA SER A 12 -1.58 -6.62 -5.14
C SER A 12 -3.09 -6.41 -5.01
N ASP A 13 -3.55 -5.21 -5.34
CA ASP A 13 -4.97 -4.88 -5.27
C ASP A 13 -5.69 -5.32 -6.54
N HIS A 14 -6.80 -6.05 -6.38
CA HIS A 14 -7.72 -6.27 -7.48
C HIS A 14 -8.52 -4.99 -7.79
N GLY A 15 -8.87 -4.76 -9.05
CA GLY A 15 -9.63 -3.58 -9.47
C GLY A 15 -8.80 -2.51 -10.17
N LEU A 16 -9.33 -1.28 -10.24
CA LEU A 16 -8.72 -0.19 -11.02
C LEU A 16 -7.78 0.68 -10.18
N LEU A 17 -8.33 1.32 -9.14
CA LEU A 17 -7.60 2.24 -8.25
C LEU A 17 -8.05 2.02 -6.81
N THR A 18 -7.08 2.04 -5.90
CA THR A 18 -7.33 2.11 -4.45
C THR A 18 -7.02 3.52 -3.95
N LEU A 19 -7.91 4.08 -3.14
CA LEU A 19 -7.70 5.34 -2.42
C LEU A 19 -7.67 5.05 -0.91
N LEU A 20 -6.50 5.18 -0.31
CA LEU A 20 -6.26 4.86 1.09
C LEU A 20 -6.07 6.11 1.94
N ILE A 21 -6.84 6.23 3.02
CA ILE A 21 -6.62 7.21 4.10
C ILE A 21 -5.84 6.54 5.23
N GLN A 22 -4.72 7.13 5.64
CA GLN A 22 -3.94 6.67 6.80
C GLN A 22 -4.35 7.42 8.07
N ASN A 23 -4.26 6.75 9.22
CA ASN A 23 -4.65 7.29 10.54
C ASN A 23 -3.54 8.09 11.25
N GLY A 24 -2.47 8.48 10.54
CA GLY A 24 -1.32 9.18 11.12
C GLY A 24 -0.22 8.24 11.66
N ILE A 25 -0.45 6.94 11.75
CA ILE A 25 0.56 5.95 12.14
C ILE A 25 1.12 5.28 10.87
N SER A 26 2.44 5.28 10.71
CA SER A 26 3.11 4.58 9.61
C SER A 26 2.98 3.06 9.76
N GLY A 27 2.76 2.36 8.66
CA GLY A 27 2.58 0.90 8.63
C GLY A 27 2.43 0.32 7.23
N LEU A 28 1.99 1.14 6.27
CA LEU A 28 2.01 0.77 4.85
C LEU A 28 3.45 0.66 4.35
N GLN A 29 3.75 -0.47 3.71
CA GLN A 29 4.97 -0.70 2.97
C GLN A 29 4.62 -1.11 1.54
N VAL A 30 5.39 -0.61 0.57
CA VAL A 30 5.26 -0.98 -0.85
C VAL A 30 6.55 -1.62 -1.33
N GLN A 31 6.46 -2.62 -2.20
CA GLN A 31 7.63 -3.25 -2.78
C GLN A 31 8.06 -2.51 -4.05
N HIS A 32 9.27 -1.95 -4.04
CA HIS A 32 9.88 -1.30 -5.20
C HIS A 32 11.28 -1.89 -5.42
N GLN A 33 11.54 -2.41 -6.64
CA GLN A 33 12.80 -3.06 -6.98
C GLN A 33 13.22 -4.16 -5.99
N ARG A 34 12.24 -5.01 -5.60
CA ARG A 34 12.40 -6.10 -4.61
C ARG A 34 12.81 -5.64 -3.21
N LYS A 35 12.66 -4.35 -2.89
CA LYS A 35 12.86 -3.80 -1.54
C LYS A 35 11.57 -3.22 -1.03
N TRP A 36 11.29 -3.42 0.26
CA TRP A 36 10.17 -2.80 0.94
C TRP A 36 10.51 -1.35 1.30
N VAL A 37 9.62 -0.43 0.94
CA VAL A 37 9.74 1.00 1.20
C VAL A 37 8.56 1.43 2.05
N ASN A 38 8.84 2.14 3.15
CA ASN A 38 7.81 2.70 4.01
C ASN A 38 7.10 3.86 3.29
N VAL A 39 5.77 3.85 3.33
CA VAL A 39 4.96 5.00 2.91
C VAL A 39 4.58 5.78 4.16
N ASN A 40 5.19 6.95 4.31
CA ASN A 40 4.92 7.84 5.44
C ASN A 40 3.49 8.38 5.34
N SER A 41 2.79 8.41 6.47
CA SER A 41 1.48 9.05 6.55
C SER A 41 1.64 10.57 6.38
N ILE A 42 0.92 11.14 5.41
CA ILE A 42 0.87 12.59 5.16
C ILE A 42 -0.51 13.12 5.60
N PRO A 43 -0.59 14.17 6.44
CA PRO A 43 -1.87 14.75 6.84
C PRO A 43 -2.67 15.25 5.63
N ASN A 44 -3.99 15.01 5.64
CA ASN A 44 -4.93 15.42 4.60
C ASN A 44 -4.62 14.89 3.19
N ALA A 45 -3.99 13.72 3.08
CA ALA A 45 -3.65 13.09 1.83
C ALA A 45 -4.26 11.69 1.70
N PHE A 46 -4.53 11.29 0.46
CA PHE A 46 -4.77 9.90 0.08
C PHE A 46 -3.48 9.31 -0.50
N VAL A 47 -3.20 8.05 -0.16
CA VAL A 47 -2.34 7.22 -0.98
C VAL A 47 -3.19 6.62 -2.09
N VAL A 48 -2.73 6.73 -3.33
CA VAL A 48 -3.40 6.16 -4.49
C VAL A 48 -2.48 5.13 -5.13
N ASN A 49 -2.97 3.92 -5.35
CA ASN A 49 -2.26 2.90 -6.12
C ASN A 49 -3.15 2.30 -7.21
N VAL A 50 -2.50 1.84 -8.26
CA VAL A 50 -3.09 1.12 -9.39
C VAL A 50 -3.34 -0.32 -8.97
N GLY A 51 -4.49 -0.86 -9.36
CA GLY A 51 -4.83 -2.28 -9.21
C GLY A 51 -4.66 -3.07 -10.51
N ASP A 52 -4.73 -4.40 -10.39
CA ASP A 52 -4.43 -5.34 -11.47
C ASP A 52 -5.27 -5.08 -12.74
N HIS A 53 -6.54 -4.67 -12.61
CA HIS A 53 -7.39 -4.44 -13.78
C HIS A 53 -6.97 -3.20 -14.57
N MET A 54 -6.45 -2.16 -13.90
CA MET A 54 -5.98 -0.97 -14.60
C MET A 54 -4.66 -1.23 -15.33
N GLU A 55 -3.79 -2.09 -14.78
CA GLU A 55 -2.59 -2.56 -15.48
C GLU A 55 -2.94 -3.30 -16.78
N ILE A 56 -3.93 -4.21 -16.73
CA ILE A 56 -4.38 -4.98 -17.90
C ILE A 56 -4.99 -4.07 -18.99
N MET A 57 -5.67 -3.00 -18.60
CA MET A 57 -6.33 -2.08 -19.52
C MET A 57 -5.39 -1.04 -20.15
N SER A 58 -4.17 -0.88 -19.64
CA SER A 58 -3.22 0.16 -20.06
C SER A 58 -2.31 -0.23 -21.22
#